data_AF-A0A921LVX3-F1
#
_entry.id   AF-A0A921LVX3-F1
#
_cell.length_a   1.000
_cell.length_b   1.000
_cell.length_c   1.000
_cell.angle_alpha   90.00
_cell.angle_beta   90.00
_cell.angle_gamma   90.00
#
_symmetry.space_group_name_H-M   'P 1'
#
loop_
_entity.id
_entity.type
_entity.pdbx_description
1 polymer ?
#
loop_
_entity_poly.entity_id
_entity_poly.type
_entity_poly.pdbx_seq_one_letter_code
_entity_poly.pdbx_strand_id
1 'polypeptide(L)'
;TDDGGALRLKARKYEPLPGGAVRTTVTFDADPHEHLYGMGEYQQPVMDLKGTTLELAHRNSQVSVPFVVSSKGYGFLWHNPAVGRATFAKTGTQWQAAACDQIDYWVTAGDSPAQIERQYADATGHAPVMPEWGLGFWQCKLRYWNQEQLLETAREFKRRGIPIDLIVIDFFHWPLMGDFRFDAEFWPDPKAMADELHEMGIKLMVSVWPQIDLESENYDEMRAHNYLAHVTSGKDVGMWWPRDNQFLDATNPEARAFVWGLAKRNYTDLGVDAFWLDEAEPEWGGDYDYSHYLYHIGPVNKVGNVYPQLYNKTFYDGQLEIGRENEIVNLTRAAWAGSQRYGSLVWSGDVHSTFDDLKAQITCQVHMGMAGIPWFTTDMGGFAGGDPNDPDFRELYVRWCQFSCFSPVMRNHGDRSPATKVPGKPTFDRKGNPIDHIHTGADNEPWSYGEDVERIVRKYIAVRETLRPYTRDLFAQAHADGQPVVRGLFYEFPDDEAAADVADEYLFGPDLLVAPVTELGARSREVYLPGDESTTWTNLHDGAEYAGGQTVIVDAPLDVLPLFARNGADHALNGMI
;
A
#
# COMPACT_ATOMS: atom_id res chain seq x y z
N THR A 1 -33.19 4.87 34.07
CA THR A 1 -32.14 4.69 35.09
C THR A 1 -30.93 4.16 34.37
N ASP A 2 -30.00 5.07 34.08
CA ASP A 2 -28.92 4.87 33.11
C ASP A 2 -27.65 4.32 33.81
N ASP A 3 -27.84 3.33 34.69
CA ASP A 3 -26.76 2.76 35.50
C ASP A 3 -26.13 1.50 34.90
N GLY A 4 -26.55 1.10 33.70
CA GLY A 4 -26.10 -0.13 33.03
C GLY A 4 -26.70 -1.41 33.62
N GLY A 5 -27.80 -1.30 34.38
CA GLY A 5 -28.50 -2.43 35.00
C GLY A 5 -27.69 -3.13 36.08
N ALA A 6 -28.06 -4.37 36.42
CA ALA A 6 -27.39 -5.15 37.47
C ALA A 6 -25.88 -5.36 37.22
N LEU A 7 -25.47 -5.33 35.95
CA LEU A 7 -24.08 -5.49 35.52
C LEU A 7 -23.28 -4.18 35.54
N ARG A 8 -23.95 -3.04 35.68
CA ARG A 8 -23.36 -1.70 35.60
C ARG A 8 -22.50 -1.48 34.36
N LEU A 9 -23.00 -1.94 33.21
CA LEU A 9 -22.32 -1.77 31.93
C LEU A 9 -22.12 -0.29 31.63
N LYS A 10 -20.93 0.09 31.19
CA LYS A 10 -20.58 1.45 30.83
C LYS A 10 -20.13 1.47 29.38
N ALA A 11 -20.80 2.27 28.55
CA ALA A 11 -20.41 2.48 27.15
C ALA A 11 -19.03 3.14 27.01
N ARG A 12 -18.55 3.83 28.05
CA ARG A 12 -17.22 4.48 28.07
C ARG A 12 -16.51 4.11 29.37
N LYS A 13 -15.38 3.44 29.25
CA LYS A 13 -14.49 3.09 30.36
C LYS A 13 -13.21 3.92 30.26
N TYR A 14 -12.81 4.49 31.40
CA TYR A 14 -11.57 5.25 31.55
C TYR A 14 -10.74 4.61 32.65
N GLU A 15 -9.51 4.22 32.32
CA GLU A 15 -8.54 3.66 33.27
C GLU A 15 -7.32 4.59 33.32
N PRO A 16 -7.14 5.37 34.40
CA PRO A 16 -5.99 6.26 34.54
C PRO A 16 -4.66 5.47 34.49
N LEU A 17 -3.70 5.99 33.73
CA LEU A 17 -2.35 5.44 33.62
C LEU A 17 -1.35 6.32 34.40
N PRO A 18 -0.20 5.77 34.82
CA PRO A 18 0.92 6.58 35.29
C PRO A 18 1.28 7.66 34.26
N GLY A 19 1.59 8.88 34.71
CA GLY A 19 1.92 10.00 33.81
C GLY A 19 0.73 10.81 33.28
N GLY A 20 -0.51 10.44 33.65
CA GLY A 20 -1.70 11.28 33.41
C GLY A 20 -2.50 10.96 32.14
N ALA A 21 -1.99 10.07 31.28
CA ALA A 21 -2.77 9.50 30.18
C ALA A 21 -3.86 8.55 30.70
N VAL A 22 -4.81 8.21 29.84
CA VAL A 22 -5.93 7.33 30.16
C VAL A 22 -6.04 6.24 29.11
N ARG A 23 -6.20 4.99 29.55
CA ARG A 23 -6.64 3.91 28.66
C ARG A 23 -8.15 3.99 28.53
N THR A 24 -8.65 4.01 27.30
CA THR A 24 -10.10 4.13 27.05
C THR A 24 -10.64 2.93 26.32
N THR A 25 -11.86 2.53 26.69
CA THR A 25 -12.67 1.58 25.93
C THR A 25 -14.03 2.20 25.67
N VAL A 26 -14.43 2.26 24.40
CA VAL A 26 -15.76 2.67 23.95
C VAL A 26 -16.49 1.45 23.43
N THR A 27 -17.69 1.22 23.92
CA THR A 27 -18.55 0.11 23.52
C THR A 27 -19.83 0.65 22.89
N PHE A 28 -20.19 0.09 21.74
CA PHE A 28 -21.46 0.29 21.05
C PHE A 28 -22.22 -1.03 20.96
N ASP A 29 -23.55 -0.93 20.95
CA ASP A 29 -24.39 -2.08 20.63
C ASP A 29 -24.09 -2.54 19.20
N ALA A 30 -24.09 -3.86 18.99
CA ALA A 30 -23.85 -4.46 17.67
C ALA A 30 -25.14 -5.06 17.13
N ASP A 31 -25.35 -4.94 15.82
CA ASP A 31 -26.32 -5.76 15.09
C ASP A 31 -25.60 -6.99 14.50
N PRO A 32 -26.01 -8.24 14.81
CA PRO A 32 -25.36 -9.43 14.26
C PRO A 32 -25.51 -9.61 12.75
N HIS A 33 -26.37 -8.83 12.08
CA HIS A 33 -26.61 -8.81 10.64
C HIS A 33 -26.04 -7.56 9.94
N GLU A 34 -25.26 -6.75 10.66
CA GLU A 34 -24.51 -5.64 10.06
C GLU A 34 -23.22 -6.15 9.45
N HIS A 35 -22.90 -5.68 8.24
CA HIS A 35 -21.63 -5.90 7.57
C HIS A 35 -20.74 -4.67 7.70
N LEU A 36 -19.43 -4.88 7.81
CA LEU A 36 -18.45 -3.83 8.10
C LEU A 36 -17.25 -3.94 7.16
N TYR A 37 -16.85 -2.81 6.56
CA TYR A 37 -15.77 -2.75 5.57
C TYR A 37 -14.85 -1.55 5.83
N GLY A 38 -13.57 -1.67 5.52
CA GLY A 38 -12.59 -0.59 5.67
C GLY A 38 -11.46 -1.01 6.60
N MET A 39 -11.10 -0.15 7.55
CA MET A 39 -10.09 -0.37 8.59
C MET A 39 -8.62 -0.40 8.13
N GLY A 40 -8.38 -0.43 6.82
CA GLY A 40 -7.06 -0.39 6.22
C GLY A 40 -6.63 -1.76 5.70
N GLU A 41 -5.40 -2.14 5.98
CA GLU A 41 -4.77 -3.36 5.46
C GLU A 41 -4.46 -4.34 6.59
N TYR A 42 -4.96 -5.57 6.46
CA TYR A 42 -4.64 -6.69 7.33
C TYR A 42 -4.54 -7.94 6.47
N GLN A 43 -3.47 -8.73 6.65
CA GLN A 43 -3.21 -9.96 5.87
C GLN A 43 -4.18 -11.09 6.22
N GLN A 44 -5.40 -11.01 5.71
CA GLN A 44 -6.48 -11.97 5.93
C GLN A 44 -7.45 -11.98 4.74
N PRO A 45 -8.00 -13.13 4.33
CA PRO A 45 -8.99 -13.19 3.25
C PRO A 45 -10.42 -13.01 3.80
N VAL A 46 -10.68 -11.91 4.51
CA VAL A 46 -11.97 -11.62 5.15
C VAL A 46 -12.54 -10.35 4.53
N MET A 47 -13.74 -10.43 3.95
CA MET A 47 -14.41 -9.27 3.35
C MET A 47 -15.37 -8.60 4.34
N ASP A 48 -16.29 -9.34 4.97
CA ASP A 48 -17.07 -8.79 6.07
C ASP A 48 -16.28 -8.84 7.39
N LEU A 49 -15.91 -7.65 7.90
CA LEU A 49 -15.18 -7.53 9.16
C LEU A 49 -16.04 -7.85 10.39
N LYS A 50 -17.33 -8.13 10.25
CA LYS A 50 -18.16 -8.52 11.39
C LYS A 50 -17.64 -9.81 12.04
N GLY A 51 -17.47 -9.77 13.36
CA GLY A 51 -16.93 -10.87 14.16
C GLY A 51 -15.41 -10.87 14.29
N THR A 52 -14.71 -9.96 13.63
CA THR A 52 -13.25 -9.86 13.68
C THR A 52 -12.75 -8.99 14.84
N THR A 53 -11.44 -9.02 15.05
CA THR A 53 -10.73 -8.11 15.95
C THR A 53 -9.44 -7.68 15.28
N LEU A 54 -9.24 -6.37 15.18
CA LEU A 54 -8.14 -5.74 14.47
C LEU A 54 -7.26 -4.99 15.46
N GLU A 55 -5.95 -5.21 15.37
CA GLU A 55 -4.95 -4.41 16.09
C GLU A 55 -4.90 -3.01 15.47
N LEU A 56 -5.01 -1.97 16.28
CA LEU A 56 -4.80 -0.59 15.80
C LEU A 56 -3.34 -0.23 15.96
N ALA A 57 -2.49 -0.80 15.12
CA ALA A 57 -1.06 -0.53 15.06
C ALA A 57 -0.50 -0.84 13.67
N HIS A 58 0.66 -0.25 13.36
CA HIS A 58 1.36 -0.51 12.11
C HIS A 58 2.46 -1.55 12.29
N ARG A 59 2.56 -2.44 11.31
CA ARG A 59 3.63 -3.45 11.14
C ARG A 59 3.89 -3.57 9.65
N ASN A 60 5.06 -4.07 9.25
CA ASN A 60 5.25 -4.43 7.85
C ASN A 60 4.10 -5.35 7.41
N SER A 61 3.43 -5.03 6.30
CA SER A 61 2.20 -5.66 5.77
C SER A 61 0.90 -5.47 6.59
N GLN A 62 0.87 -4.54 7.56
CA GLN A 62 -0.35 -4.18 8.31
C GLN A 62 -0.47 -2.67 8.46
N VAL A 63 -1.57 -2.10 7.98
CA VAL A 63 -1.81 -0.65 7.97
C VAL A 63 -3.15 -0.33 8.62
N SER A 64 -3.11 0.31 9.79
CA SER A 64 -4.33 0.70 10.49
C SER A 64 -4.86 2.05 10.01
N VAL A 65 -5.93 2.04 9.23
CA VAL A 65 -6.67 3.25 8.81
C VAL A 65 -8.09 3.14 9.40
N PRO A 66 -8.33 3.65 10.62
CA PRO A 66 -9.46 3.22 11.44
C PRO A 66 -10.78 3.92 11.09
N PHE A 67 -11.13 3.90 9.80
CA PHE A 67 -12.42 4.27 9.24
C PHE A 67 -13.14 3.01 8.77
N VAL A 68 -14.38 2.82 9.21
CA VAL A 68 -15.21 1.67 8.84
C VAL A 68 -16.54 2.17 8.28
N VAL A 69 -17.00 1.54 7.20
CA VAL A 69 -18.31 1.74 6.59
C VAL A 69 -19.20 0.55 6.95
N SER A 70 -20.41 0.85 7.42
CA SER A 70 -21.40 -0.13 7.81
C SER A 70 -22.52 -0.24 6.77
N SER A 71 -22.99 -1.47 6.53
CA SER A 71 -24.19 -1.73 5.72
C SER A 71 -25.47 -1.08 6.28
N LYS A 72 -25.44 -0.55 7.51
CA LYS A 72 -26.52 0.24 8.10
C LYS A 72 -26.56 1.71 7.67
N GLY A 73 -25.72 2.11 6.71
CA GLY A 73 -25.74 3.47 6.14
C GLY A 73 -24.98 4.50 6.99
N TYR A 74 -23.91 4.10 7.66
CA TYR A 74 -23.04 5.02 8.39
C TYR A 74 -21.55 4.70 8.20
N GLY A 75 -20.73 5.73 8.31
CA GLY A 75 -19.28 5.63 8.42
C GLY A 75 -18.81 6.06 9.81
N PHE A 76 -17.78 5.40 10.34
CA PHE A 76 -17.22 5.67 11.66
C PHE A 76 -15.70 5.75 11.59
N LEU A 77 -15.15 6.92 11.91
CA LEU A 77 -13.71 7.14 12.08
C LEU A 77 -13.37 7.16 13.57
N TRP A 78 -12.51 6.25 14.00
CA TRP A 78 -11.84 6.36 15.30
C TRP A 78 -10.69 7.36 15.19
N HIS A 79 -10.96 8.62 15.53
CA HIS A 79 -10.02 9.73 15.40
C HIS A 79 -9.04 9.77 16.59
N ASN A 80 -8.28 8.70 16.76
CA ASN A 80 -7.30 8.58 17.83
C ASN A 80 -6.09 7.72 17.36
N PRO A 81 -4.87 8.29 17.30
CA PRO A 81 -3.68 7.62 16.78
C PRO A 81 -3.00 6.66 17.77
N ALA A 82 -3.62 6.40 18.93
CA ALA A 82 -3.08 5.49 19.91
C ALA A 82 -3.05 4.05 19.41
N VAL A 83 -2.03 3.32 19.83
CA VAL A 83 -1.98 1.86 19.69
C VAL A 83 -3.18 1.27 20.42
N GLY A 84 -3.85 0.29 19.84
CA GLY A 84 -5.14 -0.11 20.33
C GLY A 84 -5.74 -1.33 19.66
N ARG A 85 -7.06 -1.40 19.70
CA ARG A 85 -7.81 -2.51 19.13
C ARG A 85 -9.24 -2.11 18.79
N ALA A 86 -9.74 -2.59 17.65
CA ALA A 86 -11.15 -2.59 17.29
C ALA A 86 -11.68 -4.02 17.31
N THR A 87 -12.81 -4.27 17.95
CA THR A 87 -13.46 -5.58 18.01
C THR A 87 -14.90 -5.44 17.53
N PHE A 88 -15.25 -6.11 16.44
CA PHE A 88 -16.58 -6.06 15.83
C PHE A 88 -17.42 -7.30 16.20
N ALA A 89 -17.43 -7.68 17.47
CA ALA A 89 -18.12 -8.88 17.91
C ALA A 89 -19.64 -8.77 17.70
N LYS A 90 -20.31 -9.92 17.47
CA LYS A 90 -21.78 -9.98 17.36
C LYS A 90 -22.51 -9.52 18.63
N THR A 91 -21.82 -9.50 19.77
CA THR A 91 -22.35 -9.08 21.08
C THR A 91 -22.09 -7.61 21.42
N GLY A 92 -21.27 -6.91 20.63
CA GLY A 92 -20.94 -5.51 20.86
C GLY A 92 -19.67 -5.10 20.11
N THR A 93 -19.67 -3.87 19.63
CA THR A 93 -18.51 -3.26 18.98
C THR A 93 -17.68 -2.52 20.03
N GLN A 94 -16.37 -2.76 20.09
CA GLN A 94 -15.48 -2.12 21.05
C GLN A 94 -14.27 -1.48 20.37
N TRP A 95 -13.99 -0.24 20.76
CA TRP A 95 -12.79 0.50 20.39
C TRP A 95 -11.94 0.75 21.62
N GLN A 96 -10.67 0.41 21.57
CA GLN A 96 -9.73 0.56 22.67
C GLN A 96 -8.51 1.37 22.22
N ALA A 97 -8.17 2.40 23.00
CA ALA A 97 -6.88 3.08 22.92
C ALA A 97 -6.04 2.71 24.15
N ALA A 98 -4.81 2.25 23.93
CA ALA A 98 -3.90 1.85 25.00
C ALA A 98 -3.54 3.02 25.91
N ALA A 99 -3.37 4.22 25.35
CA ALA A 99 -3.17 5.47 26.05
C ALA A 99 -3.67 6.65 25.20
N CYS A 100 -4.50 7.54 25.75
CA CYS A 100 -4.93 8.77 25.11
C CYS A 100 -5.30 9.84 26.16
N ASP A 101 -5.52 11.08 25.73
CA ASP A 101 -5.99 12.16 26.62
C ASP A 101 -7.52 12.27 26.63
N GLN A 102 -8.16 11.88 25.52
CA GLN A 102 -9.60 11.94 25.33
C GLN A 102 -10.07 10.86 24.35
N ILE A 103 -11.37 10.58 24.40
CA ILE A 103 -12.07 9.81 23.37
C ILE A 103 -12.47 10.78 22.26
N ASP A 104 -12.11 10.46 21.03
CA ASP A 104 -12.46 11.24 19.85
C ASP A 104 -12.77 10.30 18.68
N TYR A 105 -13.90 10.55 18.03
CA TYR A 105 -14.38 9.80 16.88
C TYR A 105 -15.34 10.67 16.08
N TRP A 106 -15.40 10.40 14.78
CA TRP A 106 -16.29 11.08 13.85
C TRP A 106 -17.24 10.05 13.22
N VAL A 107 -18.50 10.45 13.06
CA VAL A 107 -19.56 9.59 12.50
C VAL A 107 -20.28 10.37 11.42
N THR A 108 -20.59 9.69 10.33
CA THR A 108 -21.44 10.22 9.26
C THR A 108 -22.50 9.21 8.85
N ALA A 109 -23.56 9.69 8.20
CA ALA A 109 -24.61 8.84 7.65
C ALA A 109 -24.87 9.21 6.19
N GLY A 110 -25.17 8.21 5.38
CA GLY A 110 -25.47 8.36 3.96
C GLY A 110 -26.34 7.22 3.46
N ASP A 111 -27.05 7.48 2.37
CA ASP A 111 -27.96 6.50 1.76
C ASP A 111 -27.19 5.46 0.91
N SER A 112 -25.89 5.67 0.67
CA SER A 112 -25.02 4.75 -0.05
C SER A 112 -23.57 4.79 0.46
N PRO A 113 -22.77 3.72 0.22
CA PRO A 113 -21.32 3.74 0.48
C PRO A 113 -20.61 4.93 -0.18
N ALA A 114 -20.95 5.26 -1.42
CA ALA A 114 -20.38 6.38 -2.15
C ALA A 114 -20.59 7.74 -1.48
N GLN A 115 -21.75 7.96 -0.87
CA GLN A 115 -22.01 9.19 -0.11
C GLN A 115 -21.18 9.24 1.17
N ILE A 116 -21.03 8.10 1.86
CA ILE A 116 -20.25 7.98 3.10
C ILE A 116 -18.76 8.24 2.83
N GLU A 117 -18.20 7.66 1.77
CA GLU A 117 -16.82 7.89 1.33
C GLU A 117 -16.57 9.36 1.00
N ARG A 118 -17.49 10.01 0.27
CA ARG A 118 -17.39 11.44 -0.05
C ARG A 118 -17.36 12.31 1.20
N GLN A 119 -18.23 12.02 2.17
CA GLN A 119 -18.25 12.73 3.45
C GLN A 119 -16.95 12.51 4.25
N TYR A 120 -16.38 11.31 4.19
CA TYR A 120 -15.09 11.01 4.84
C TYR A 120 -13.93 11.74 4.16
N ALA A 121 -13.91 11.82 2.83
CA ALA A 121 -12.95 12.61 2.08
C ALA A 121 -13.10 14.11 2.35
N ASP A 122 -14.32 14.63 2.47
CA ASP A 122 -14.57 16.02 2.90
C ASP A 122 -14.03 16.30 4.31
N ALA A 123 -14.10 15.32 5.21
CA ALA A 123 -13.63 15.45 6.59
C ALA A 123 -12.10 15.32 6.72
N THR A 124 -11.48 14.43 5.94
CA THR A 124 -10.07 14.03 6.13
C THR A 124 -9.12 14.52 5.03
N GLY A 125 -9.67 14.92 3.88
CA GLY A 125 -8.96 15.39 2.69
C GLY A 125 -9.17 14.46 1.50
N HIS A 126 -9.27 15.05 0.31
CA HIS A 126 -9.36 14.31 -0.95
C HIS A 126 -7.96 13.94 -1.45
N ALA A 127 -7.84 12.79 -2.13
CA ALA A 127 -6.60 12.42 -2.81
C ALA A 127 -6.27 13.48 -3.89
N PRO A 128 -4.98 13.80 -4.16
CA PRO A 128 -4.65 14.68 -5.28
C PRO A 128 -4.96 14.01 -6.63
N VAL A 129 -4.79 14.75 -7.72
CA VAL A 129 -4.88 14.16 -9.07
C VAL A 129 -3.71 13.19 -9.28
N MET A 130 -4.01 11.98 -9.76
CA MET A 130 -2.99 11.01 -10.16
C MET A 130 -2.34 11.49 -11.47
N PRO A 131 -1.00 11.66 -11.55
CA PRO A 131 -0.34 12.01 -12.79
C PRO A 131 -0.44 10.91 -13.84
N GLU A 132 -0.32 11.28 -15.11
CA GLU A 132 -0.50 10.34 -16.23
C GLU A 132 0.51 9.19 -16.21
N TRP A 133 1.75 9.44 -15.78
CA TRP A 133 2.78 8.40 -15.62
C TRP A 133 2.48 7.44 -14.45
N GLY A 134 1.56 7.80 -13.55
CA GLY A 134 1.08 6.91 -12.50
C GLY A 134 0.12 5.84 -13.01
N LEU A 135 -0.39 5.97 -14.23
CA LEU A 135 -1.43 5.09 -14.77
C LEU A 135 -0.85 3.85 -15.46
N GLY A 136 0.37 3.89 -16.00
CA GLY A 136 0.96 2.76 -16.74
C GLY A 136 1.68 1.74 -15.86
N PHE A 137 2.66 1.07 -16.47
CA PHE A 137 3.42 0.00 -15.85
C PHE A 137 4.67 0.51 -15.11
N TRP A 138 4.84 0.05 -13.87
CA TRP A 138 5.98 0.39 -13.00
C TRP A 138 6.90 -0.81 -12.83
N GLN A 139 8.18 -0.65 -13.18
CA GLN A 139 9.20 -1.70 -13.06
C GLN A 139 10.07 -1.49 -11.82
N CYS A 140 10.19 -2.54 -11.00
CA CYS A 140 11.08 -2.61 -9.85
C CYS A 140 11.52 -4.06 -9.59
N LYS A 141 12.55 -4.21 -8.76
CA LYS A 141 12.96 -5.46 -8.10
C LYS A 141 13.80 -5.11 -6.88
N LEU A 142 14.03 -6.08 -5.99
CA LEU A 142 15.10 -6.03 -5.01
C LEU A 142 16.33 -6.74 -5.60
N ARG A 143 17.35 -6.06 -6.10
CA ARG A 143 17.43 -4.62 -6.38
C ARG A 143 18.27 -4.34 -7.62
N TYR A 144 17.96 -3.27 -8.35
CA TYR A 144 18.95 -2.70 -9.27
C TYR A 144 20.09 -2.11 -8.43
N TRP A 145 21.27 -2.74 -8.47
CA TRP A 145 22.33 -2.43 -7.51
C TRP A 145 23.30 -1.35 -8.00
N ASN A 146 23.23 -0.98 -9.29
CA ASN A 146 24.01 0.12 -9.85
C ASN A 146 23.28 0.81 -11.02
N GLN A 147 23.84 1.95 -11.43
CA GLN A 147 23.33 2.81 -12.50
C GLN A 147 23.23 2.11 -13.86
N GLU A 148 24.25 1.37 -14.28
CA GLU A 148 24.26 0.74 -15.61
C GLU A 148 23.22 -0.38 -15.70
N GLN A 149 23.08 -1.21 -14.67
CA GLN A 149 22.08 -2.28 -14.64
C GLN A 149 20.66 -1.72 -14.77
N LEU A 150 20.37 -0.61 -14.07
CA LEU A 150 19.07 0.05 -14.19
C LEU A 150 18.83 0.59 -15.61
N LEU A 151 19.82 1.27 -16.19
CA LEU A 151 19.73 1.81 -17.55
C LEU A 151 19.63 0.70 -18.60
N GLU A 152 20.38 -0.40 -18.47
CA GLU A 152 20.28 -1.58 -19.32
C GLU A 152 18.85 -2.14 -19.31
N THR A 153 18.23 -2.29 -18.13
CA THR A 153 16.83 -2.71 -18.03
C THR A 153 15.90 -1.72 -18.73
N ALA A 154 16.02 -0.41 -18.47
CA ALA A 154 15.19 0.60 -19.12
C ALA A 154 15.31 0.58 -20.65
N ARG A 155 16.54 0.53 -21.17
CA ARG A 155 16.83 0.39 -22.61
C ARG A 155 16.24 -0.90 -23.18
N GLU A 156 16.24 -1.99 -22.41
CA GLU A 156 15.67 -3.27 -22.84
C GLU A 156 14.14 -3.22 -22.99
N PHE A 157 13.44 -2.55 -22.07
CA PHE A 157 12.01 -2.25 -22.24
C PHE A 157 11.75 -1.50 -23.55
N LYS A 158 12.54 -0.45 -23.84
CA LYS A 158 12.42 0.31 -25.09
C LYS A 158 12.73 -0.56 -26.32
N ARG A 159 13.78 -1.38 -26.27
CA ARG A 159 14.18 -2.28 -27.37
C ARG A 159 13.10 -3.30 -27.70
N ARG A 160 12.41 -3.83 -26.69
CA ARG A 160 11.30 -4.79 -26.85
C ARG A 160 9.96 -4.15 -27.17
N GLY A 161 9.87 -2.83 -27.11
CA GLY A 161 8.61 -2.10 -27.27
C GLY A 161 7.59 -2.44 -26.17
N ILE A 162 8.05 -2.68 -24.95
CA ILE A 162 7.20 -2.90 -23.78
C ILE A 162 6.98 -1.53 -23.11
N PRO A 163 5.72 -1.07 -22.95
CA PRO A 163 5.42 0.17 -22.23
C PRO A 163 5.95 0.15 -20.80
N ILE A 164 6.51 1.28 -20.36
CA ILE A 164 7.05 1.51 -19.02
C ILE A 164 6.96 3.00 -18.75
N ASP A 165 6.33 3.38 -17.65
CA ASP A 165 6.22 4.78 -17.23
C ASP A 165 7.22 5.12 -16.14
N LEU A 166 7.56 4.16 -15.28
CA LEU A 166 8.37 4.40 -14.10
C LEU A 166 9.31 3.23 -13.82
N ILE A 167 10.55 3.55 -13.45
CA ILE A 167 11.53 2.59 -12.95
C ILE A 167 12.03 3.03 -11.57
N VAL A 168 12.28 2.06 -10.70
CA VAL A 168 12.55 2.30 -9.27
C VAL A 168 13.96 1.86 -8.89
N ILE A 169 14.66 2.70 -8.13
CA ILE A 169 15.88 2.35 -7.39
C ILE A 169 15.48 1.97 -5.97
N ASP A 170 15.71 0.72 -5.60
CA ASP A 170 15.42 0.17 -4.28
C ASP A 170 16.46 0.59 -3.21
N PHE A 171 16.31 0.11 -1.99
CA PHE A 171 17.13 0.38 -0.81
C PHE A 171 18.63 0.03 -0.99
N PHE A 172 19.45 0.53 -0.06
CA PHE A 172 20.92 0.34 -0.07
C PHE A 172 21.61 0.79 -1.37
N HIS A 173 21.07 1.82 -2.04
CA HIS A 173 21.78 2.58 -3.06
C HIS A 173 22.63 3.72 -2.44
N TRP A 174 22.62 3.85 -1.11
CA TRP A 174 23.34 4.82 -0.30
C TRP A 174 24.56 4.19 0.40
N PRO A 175 25.54 5.00 0.88
CA PRO A 175 26.66 4.49 1.66
C PRO A 175 26.26 3.95 3.04
N LEU A 176 25.47 4.71 3.80
CA LEU A 176 24.86 4.31 5.07
C LEU A 176 23.40 4.77 5.14
N MET A 177 22.58 4.04 5.90
CA MET A 177 21.20 4.46 6.19
C MET A 177 21.23 5.82 6.89
N GLY A 178 20.45 6.78 6.40
CA GLY A 178 20.42 8.15 6.91
C GLY A 178 21.39 9.13 6.24
N ASP A 179 22.23 8.69 5.30
CA ASP A 179 23.04 9.62 4.48
C ASP A 179 22.19 10.34 3.42
N PHE A 180 21.08 9.73 2.99
CA PHE A 180 20.13 10.28 2.01
C PHE A 180 20.81 10.77 0.74
N ARG A 181 21.74 9.98 0.19
CA ARG A 181 22.39 10.22 -1.10
C ARG A 181 22.83 8.93 -1.76
N PHE A 182 22.99 8.98 -3.07
CA PHE A 182 23.59 7.89 -3.83
C PHE A 182 25.04 7.59 -3.41
N ASP A 183 25.40 6.31 -3.36
CA ASP A 183 26.77 5.86 -3.28
C ASP A 183 27.45 6.01 -4.65
N ALA A 184 28.47 6.86 -4.71
CA ALA A 184 29.17 7.21 -5.94
C ALA A 184 29.95 6.04 -6.58
N GLU A 185 30.20 4.93 -5.87
CA GLU A 185 30.77 3.73 -6.48
C GLU A 185 29.78 3.07 -7.45
N PHE A 186 28.51 3.01 -7.07
CA PHE A 186 27.47 2.30 -7.82
C PHE A 186 26.63 3.24 -8.70
N TRP A 187 26.58 4.51 -8.35
CA TRP A 187 25.78 5.55 -9.02
C TRP A 187 26.66 6.76 -9.34
N PRO A 188 27.61 6.62 -10.28
CA PRO A 188 28.65 7.61 -10.53
C PRO A 188 28.12 8.93 -11.13
N ASP A 189 26.99 8.90 -11.84
CA ASP A 189 26.36 10.09 -12.42
C ASP A 189 24.83 9.97 -12.43
N PRO A 190 24.16 10.17 -11.27
CA PRO A 190 22.71 10.04 -11.17
C PRO A 190 21.96 11.04 -12.02
N LYS A 191 22.55 12.21 -12.30
CA LYS A 191 21.95 13.24 -13.14
C LYS A 191 21.88 12.79 -14.59
N ALA A 192 22.98 12.27 -15.15
CA ALA A 192 22.99 11.73 -16.50
C ALA A 192 22.05 10.51 -16.63
N MET A 193 21.97 9.67 -15.60
CA MET A 193 21.02 8.55 -15.54
C MET A 193 19.56 9.04 -15.61
N ALA A 194 19.18 10.01 -14.79
CA ALA A 194 17.83 10.57 -14.80
C ALA A 194 17.51 11.24 -16.14
N ASP A 195 18.46 11.98 -16.72
CA ASP A 195 18.28 12.61 -18.04
C ASP A 195 18.03 11.57 -19.14
N GLU A 196 18.79 10.47 -19.16
CA GLU A 196 18.59 9.39 -20.13
C GLU A 196 17.22 8.70 -19.96
N LEU A 197 16.80 8.45 -18.72
CA LEU A 197 15.46 7.92 -18.43
C LEU A 197 14.37 8.86 -18.94
N HIS A 198 14.50 10.17 -18.71
CA HIS A 198 13.56 11.18 -19.19
C HIS A 198 13.53 11.27 -20.72
N GLU A 199 14.66 11.13 -21.41
CA GLU A 199 14.71 11.04 -22.87
C GLU A 199 13.96 9.81 -23.40
N MET A 200 13.93 8.71 -22.64
CA MET A 200 13.14 7.52 -22.94
C MET A 200 11.65 7.64 -22.55
N GLY A 201 11.27 8.72 -21.88
CA GLY A 201 9.92 8.95 -21.34
C GLY A 201 9.63 8.19 -20.05
N ILE A 202 10.65 7.83 -19.27
CA ILE A 202 10.55 7.02 -18.06
C ILE A 202 10.84 7.89 -16.83
N LYS A 203 9.99 7.81 -15.82
CA LYS A 203 10.15 8.46 -14.52
C LYS A 203 11.05 7.65 -13.59
N LEU A 204 11.80 8.35 -12.74
CA LEU A 204 12.68 7.74 -11.76
C LEU A 204 12.12 7.90 -10.34
N MET A 205 11.93 6.77 -9.67
CA MET A 205 11.62 6.72 -8.24
C MET A 205 12.82 6.20 -7.45
N VAL A 206 13.05 6.73 -6.25
CA VAL A 206 14.12 6.28 -5.35
C VAL A 206 13.57 5.89 -3.98
N SER A 207 14.04 4.78 -3.42
CA SER A 207 13.77 4.38 -2.04
C SER A 207 14.30 5.40 -1.04
N VAL A 208 13.59 5.59 0.06
CA VAL A 208 13.99 6.40 1.19
C VAL A 208 13.59 5.67 2.46
N TRP A 209 14.60 5.38 3.28
CA TRP A 209 14.45 4.72 4.56
C TRP A 209 14.50 5.75 5.70
N PRO A 210 13.62 5.64 6.71
CA PRO A 210 13.66 6.46 7.91
C PRO A 210 14.72 6.00 8.93
N GLN A 211 15.35 4.83 8.76
CA GLN A 211 16.48 4.39 9.59
C GLN A 211 17.69 5.30 9.39
N ILE A 212 18.32 5.68 10.51
CA ILE A 212 19.56 6.46 10.57
C ILE A 212 20.61 5.61 11.30
N ASP A 213 21.58 5.08 10.55
CA ASP A 213 22.71 4.35 11.13
C ASP A 213 23.47 5.27 12.10
N LEU A 214 23.91 4.73 13.24
CA LEU A 214 24.63 5.52 14.26
C LEU A 214 25.94 6.11 13.73
N GLU A 215 26.47 5.57 12.63
CA GLU A 215 27.66 6.04 11.94
C GLU A 215 27.36 6.87 10.67
N SER A 216 26.10 7.16 10.36
CA SER A 216 25.72 8.06 9.25
C SER A 216 26.35 9.45 9.41
N GLU A 217 26.64 10.11 8.30
CA GLU A 217 27.17 11.48 8.31
C GLU A 217 26.20 12.50 8.93
N ASN A 218 24.90 12.20 8.94
CA ASN A 218 23.85 13.07 9.49
C ASN A 218 23.48 12.73 10.95
N TYR A 219 23.91 11.59 11.49
CA TYR A 219 23.44 11.09 12.80
C TYR A 219 23.71 12.07 13.94
N ASP A 220 24.93 12.63 14.03
CA ASP A 220 25.31 13.50 15.14
C ASP A 220 24.51 14.80 15.15
N GLU A 221 24.22 15.36 13.97
CA GLU A 221 23.40 16.57 13.83
C GLU A 221 21.93 16.28 14.17
N MET A 222 21.37 15.20 13.63
CA MET A 222 20.00 14.80 13.91
C MET A 222 19.79 14.51 15.40
N ARG A 223 20.75 13.83 16.04
CA ARG A 223 20.72 13.57 17.48
C ARG A 223 20.83 14.85 18.30
N ALA A 224 21.72 15.78 17.93
CA ALA A 224 21.89 17.04 18.66
C ALA A 224 20.64 17.93 18.65
N HIS A 225 19.79 17.80 17.62
CA HIS A 225 18.56 18.58 17.46
C HIS A 225 17.28 17.80 17.81
N ASN A 226 17.39 16.58 18.34
CA ASN A 226 16.26 15.70 18.66
C ASN A 226 15.36 15.42 17.44
N TYR A 227 15.97 15.11 16.30
CA TYR A 227 15.29 14.71 15.06
C TYR A 227 15.05 13.20 14.96
N LEU A 228 15.42 12.43 15.98
CA LEU A 228 15.34 10.97 16.01
C LEU A 228 14.32 10.53 17.06
N ALA A 229 13.61 9.44 16.78
CA ALA A 229 12.81 8.76 17.79
C ALA A 229 13.73 8.10 18.82
N HIS A 230 13.29 8.12 20.08
CA HIS A 230 14.09 7.63 21.21
C HIS A 230 13.45 6.42 21.86
N VAL A 231 14.27 5.59 22.50
CA VAL A 231 13.78 4.60 23.45
C VAL A 231 13.70 5.18 24.85
N THR A 232 12.74 4.70 25.63
CA THR A 232 12.54 5.10 27.04
C THR A 232 13.49 4.38 28.00
N SER A 233 14.05 3.24 27.58
CA SER A 233 15.00 2.45 28.37
C SER A 233 15.88 1.57 27.49
N GLY A 234 17.04 1.15 27.99
CA GLY A 234 17.96 0.31 27.24
C GLY A 234 18.89 1.09 26.32
N LYS A 235 19.39 0.42 25.28
CA LYS A 235 20.24 1.04 24.24
C LYS A 235 19.34 1.86 23.31
N ASP A 236 19.70 3.11 23.06
CA ASP A 236 18.92 4.03 22.21
C ASP A 236 19.04 3.67 20.72
N VAL A 237 18.36 2.59 20.34
CA VAL A 237 18.34 1.95 19.03
C VAL A 237 16.90 1.52 18.74
N GLY A 238 16.40 1.88 17.56
CA GLY A 238 15.07 1.50 17.08
C GLY A 238 15.07 0.14 16.38
N MET A 239 16.10 -0.14 15.57
CA MET A 239 16.30 -1.38 14.84
C MET A 239 17.80 -1.68 14.71
N TRP A 240 18.15 -2.95 14.55
CA TRP A 240 19.53 -3.45 14.59
C TRP A 240 19.90 -4.17 13.28
N TRP A 241 18.98 -4.17 12.31
CA TRP A 241 19.21 -4.67 10.96
C TRP A 241 19.43 -3.52 9.97
N PRO A 242 20.36 -3.68 9.02
CA PRO A 242 21.51 -4.60 9.08
C PRO A 242 22.54 -4.16 10.14
N ARG A 243 22.36 -2.96 10.70
CA ARG A 243 23.22 -2.33 11.69
C ARG A 243 22.36 -1.54 12.69
N ASP A 244 22.93 -1.23 13.86
CA ASP A 244 22.25 -0.39 14.85
C ASP A 244 21.84 0.95 14.22
N ASN A 245 20.57 1.32 14.39
CA ASN A 245 20.03 2.55 13.86
C ASN A 245 18.93 3.13 14.78
N GLN A 246 18.64 4.41 14.60
CA GLN A 246 17.44 5.07 15.15
C GLN A 246 16.55 5.53 14.01
N PHE A 247 15.25 5.65 14.25
CA PHE A 247 14.32 6.15 13.24
C PHE A 247 14.28 7.68 13.26
N LEU A 248 14.12 8.29 12.09
CA LEU A 248 13.64 9.66 11.94
C LEU A 248 12.38 9.86 12.79
N ASP A 249 12.29 10.97 13.51
CA ASP A 249 11.05 11.38 14.13
C ASP A 249 10.21 12.24 13.18
N ALA A 250 9.39 11.59 12.36
CA ALA A 250 8.50 12.28 11.43
C ALA A 250 7.48 13.19 12.13
N THR A 251 7.28 13.06 13.45
CA THR A 251 6.37 13.94 14.20
C THR A 251 6.99 15.30 14.51
N ASN A 252 8.33 15.40 14.50
CA ASN A 252 9.06 16.64 14.66
C ASN A 252 9.10 17.42 13.31
N PRO A 253 8.50 18.63 13.22
CA PRO A 253 8.51 19.43 11.99
C PRO A 253 9.91 19.84 11.52
N GLU A 254 10.85 20.07 12.43
CA GLU A 254 12.23 20.45 12.09
C GLU A 254 12.99 19.25 11.50
N ALA A 255 12.74 18.04 12.02
CA ALA A 255 13.29 16.80 11.48
C ALA A 255 12.81 16.54 10.04
N ARG A 256 11.50 16.75 9.78
CA ARG A 256 10.92 16.66 8.44
C ARG A 256 11.59 17.64 7.47
N ALA A 257 11.74 18.90 7.87
CA ALA A 257 12.39 19.92 7.04
C ALA A 257 13.86 19.57 6.74
N PHE A 258 14.58 19.02 7.73
CA PHE A 258 15.96 18.58 7.57
C PHE A 258 16.09 17.44 6.54
N VAL A 259 15.29 16.38 6.68
CA VAL A 259 15.32 15.23 5.76
C VAL A 259 14.87 15.60 4.36
N TRP A 260 13.81 16.41 4.21
CA TRP A 260 13.43 16.94 2.90
C TRP A 260 14.57 17.74 2.26
N GLY A 261 15.25 18.58 3.02
CA GLY A 261 16.39 19.37 2.52
C GLY A 261 17.52 18.49 1.98
N LEU A 262 17.80 17.35 2.62
CA LEU A 262 18.75 16.35 2.12
C LEU A 262 18.23 15.68 0.85
N ALA A 263 17.01 15.16 0.89
CA ALA A 263 16.42 14.44 -0.24
C ALA A 263 16.30 15.32 -1.49
N LYS A 264 15.92 16.59 -1.32
CA LYS A 264 15.87 17.57 -2.41
C LYS A 264 17.24 17.74 -3.06
N ARG A 265 18.28 18.03 -2.26
CA ARG A 265 19.64 18.27 -2.78
C ARG A 265 20.25 17.05 -3.45
N ASN A 266 20.02 15.87 -2.89
CA ASN A 266 20.73 14.66 -3.25
C ASN A 266 19.96 13.75 -4.22
N TYR A 267 18.66 14.00 -4.43
CA TYR A 267 17.82 13.22 -5.35
C TYR A 267 17.03 14.12 -6.30
N THR A 268 16.20 15.03 -5.80
CA THR A 268 15.33 15.85 -6.66
C THR A 268 16.13 16.76 -7.60
N ASP A 269 17.15 17.45 -7.08
CA ASP A 269 18.02 18.32 -7.87
C ASP A 269 18.87 17.53 -8.89
N LEU A 270 18.94 16.20 -8.74
CA LEU A 270 19.56 15.27 -9.68
C LEU A 270 18.56 14.65 -10.69
N GLY A 271 17.28 14.99 -10.63
CA GLY A 271 16.27 14.54 -11.59
C GLY A 271 15.34 13.42 -11.12
N VAL A 272 15.41 12.99 -9.85
CA VAL A 272 14.44 12.03 -9.30
C VAL A 272 13.03 12.63 -9.25
N ASP A 273 12.04 11.91 -9.77
CA ASP A 273 10.65 12.38 -9.93
C ASP A 273 9.75 12.03 -8.73
N ALA A 274 9.98 10.87 -8.11
CA ALA A 274 9.11 10.33 -7.06
C ALA A 274 9.91 9.62 -5.97
N PHE A 275 9.29 9.42 -4.81
CA PHE A 275 9.93 8.76 -3.67
C PHE A 275 9.18 7.50 -3.26
N TRP A 276 9.94 6.46 -2.97
CA TRP A 276 9.47 5.27 -2.29
C TRP A 276 9.82 5.39 -0.81
N LEU A 277 8.84 5.82 -0.03
CA LEU A 277 8.90 6.02 1.42
C LEU A 277 8.66 4.70 2.13
N ASP A 278 9.71 3.90 2.12
CA ASP A 278 9.72 2.57 2.70
C ASP A 278 9.86 2.58 4.21
N GLU A 279 9.56 1.45 4.86
CA GLU A 279 9.64 1.31 6.32
C GLU A 279 8.80 2.36 7.06
N ALA A 280 7.61 2.64 6.54
CA ALA A 280 6.81 3.80 6.92
C ALA A 280 5.99 3.61 8.22
N GLU A 281 6.01 2.43 8.83
CA GLU A 281 5.25 2.14 10.06
C GLU A 281 5.68 2.97 11.28
N PRO A 282 6.97 3.08 11.66
CA PRO A 282 8.19 2.44 11.11
C PRO A 282 8.46 1.03 11.67
N GLU A 283 9.29 0.24 10.97
CA GLU A 283 9.55 -1.18 11.27
C GLU A 283 10.43 -1.36 12.53
N TRP A 284 9.83 -1.19 13.71
CA TRP A 284 10.53 -1.34 14.98
C TRP A 284 11.17 -2.72 15.13
N GLY A 285 12.44 -2.75 15.55
CA GLY A 285 13.15 -4.00 15.77
C GLY A 285 12.58 -4.81 16.95
N GLY A 286 12.56 -6.13 16.81
CA GLY A 286 12.08 -7.05 17.84
C GLY A 286 10.57 -7.26 17.78
N ASP A 287 9.89 -7.24 18.93
CA ASP A 287 8.48 -7.64 19.06
C ASP A 287 7.46 -6.48 18.86
N TYR A 288 7.88 -5.35 18.30
CA TYR A 288 7.08 -4.12 18.18
C TYR A 288 6.52 -3.63 19.52
N ASP A 289 7.38 -3.48 20.54
CA ASP A 289 6.95 -2.91 21.82
C ASP A 289 6.78 -1.38 21.71
N TYR A 290 5.63 -0.95 21.22
CA TYR A 290 5.28 0.45 21.03
C TYR A 290 5.37 1.30 22.31
N SER A 291 5.34 0.69 23.50
CA SER A 291 5.48 1.45 24.75
C SER A 291 6.91 1.87 25.06
N HIS A 292 7.88 1.23 24.40
CA HIS A 292 9.30 1.53 24.57
C HIS A 292 9.76 2.77 23.82
N TYR A 293 9.02 3.21 22.79
CA TYR A 293 9.46 4.28 21.90
C TYR A 293 8.76 5.61 22.20
N LEU A 294 9.48 6.69 21.93
CA LEU A 294 9.04 8.07 22.13
C LEU A 294 9.26 8.90 20.86
N TYR A 295 8.22 9.60 20.46
CA TYR A 295 8.27 10.67 19.47
C TYR A 295 8.19 12.05 20.13
N HIS A 296 8.48 13.08 19.36
CA HIS A 296 8.43 14.49 19.72
C HIS A 296 7.05 14.90 20.25
N ILE A 297 5.98 14.39 19.65
CA ILE A 297 4.60 14.68 20.09
C ILE A 297 4.08 13.73 21.17
N GLY A 298 4.86 12.72 21.60
CA GLY A 298 4.54 11.85 22.72
C GLY A 298 4.91 10.37 22.54
N PRO A 299 4.57 9.53 23.54
CA PRO A 299 4.86 8.10 23.52
C PRO A 299 4.20 7.39 22.33
N VAL A 300 4.90 6.44 21.69
CA VAL A 300 4.41 5.76 20.49
C VAL A 300 3.13 4.96 20.76
N ASN A 301 2.95 4.37 21.94
CA ASN A 301 1.67 3.75 22.30
C ASN A 301 0.46 4.72 22.36
N LYS A 302 0.68 6.04 22.40
CA LYS A 302 -0.35 7.09 22.44
C LYS A 302 -0.56 7.79 21.10
N VAL A 303 0.50 7.96 20.31
CA VAL A 303 0.47 8.76 19.06
C VAL A 303 1.00 8.00 17.84
N GLY A 304 1.44 6.76 18.01
CA GLY A 304 2.28 6.03 17.06
C GLY A 304 1.69 5.94 15.66
N ASN A 305 0.37 5.73 15.56
CA ASN A 305 -0.26 5.46 14.27
C ASN A 305 -0.26 6.66 13.34
N VAL A 306 0.01 7.89 13.81
CA VAL A 306 0.11 9.08 12.94
C VAL A 306 1.42 9.14 12.15
N TYR A 307 2.42 8.35 12.52
CA TYR A 307 3.77 8.41 11.95
C TYR A 307 3.79 8.30 10.41
N PRO A 308 3.23 7.26 9.76
CA PRO A 308 3.27 7.13 8.30
C PRO A 308 2.67 8.33 7.56
N GLN A 309 1.59 8.89 8.10
CA GLN A 309 0.98 10.09 7.53
C GLN A 309 1.97 11.26 7.53
N LEU A 310 2.68 11.48 8.64
CA LEU A 310 3.62 12.59 8.76
C LEU A 310 4.92 12.33 8.00
N TYR A 311 5.34 11.07 7.88
CA TYR A 311 6.47 10.69 7.05
C TYR A 311 6.18 11.02 5.59
N ASN A 312 5.03 10.58 5.06
CA ASN A 312 4.63 10.92 3.70
C ASN A 312 4.39 12.42 3.48
N LYS A 313 3.80 13.10 4.48
CA LYS A 313 3.62 14.56 4.44
C LYS A 313 4.95 15.31 4.24
N THR A 314 6.06 14.80 4.81
CA THR A 314 7.41 15.38 4.65
C THR A 314 7.75 15.62 3.19
N PHE A 315 7.58 14.59 2.37
CA PHE A 315 7.94 14.62 0.96
C PHE A 315 6.88 15.34 0.13
N TYR A 316 5.60 15.12 0.43
CA TYR A 316 4.51 15.78 -0.27
C TYR A 316 4.61 17.32 -0.17
N ASP A 317 4.77 17.86 1.04
CA ASP A 317 4.93 19.31 1.25
C ASP A 317 6.17 19.83 0.50
N GLY A 318 7.29 19.13 0.60
CA GLY A 318 8.52 19.50 -0.07
C GLY A 318 8.39 19.52 -1.60
N GLN A 319 7.74 18.50 -2.17
CA GLN A 319 7.48 18.43 -3.61
C GLN A 319 6.54 19.55 -4.07
N LEU A 320 5.56 19.95 -3.24
CA LEU A 320 4.73 21.12 -3.52
C LEU A 320 5.55 22.42 -3.52
N GLU A 321 6.45 22.60 -2.56
CA GLU A 321 7.32 23.79 -2.46
C GLU A 321 8.19 24.00 -3.71
N ILE A 322 8.56 22.93 -4.40
CA ILE A 322 9.34 22.97 -5.64
C ILE A 322 8.47 22.94 -6.91
N GLY A 323 7.14 23.08 -6.77
CA GLY A 323 6.21 23.24 -7.88
C GLY A 323 5.78 21.95 -8.58
N ARG A 324 5.76 20.80 -7.90
CA ARG A 324 5.26 19.51 -8.46
C ARG A 324 3.76 19.29 -8.28
N GLU A 325 2.96 20.35 -8.17
CA GLU A 325 1.51 20.19 -8.04
C GLU A 325 0.93 19.34 -9.19
N ASN A 326 0.07 18.37 -8.84
CA ASN A 326 -0.49 17.33 -9.74
C ASN A 326 0.53 16.33 -10.34
N GLU A 327 1.78 16.33 -9.89
CA GLU A 327 2.85 15.42 -10.33
C GLU A 327 3.45 14.63 -9.15
N ILE A 328 2.74 14.55 -8.02
CA ILE A 328 3.25 13.92 -6.79
C ILE A 328 2.58 12.57 -6.58
N VAL A 329 3.39 11.52 -6.63
CA VAL A 329 3.07 10.20 -6.08
C VAL A 329 4.24 9.74 -5.23
N ASN A 330 3.94 9.35 -4.00
CA ASN A 330 4.91 8.72 -3.11
C ASN A 330 4.43 7.31 -2.79
N LEU A 331 5.25 6.32 -3.09
CA LEU A 331 4.98 4.93 -2.73
C LEU A 331 5.30 4.76 -1.24
N THR A 332 4.35 4.40 -0.38
CA THR A 332 4.55 4.34 1.07
C THR A 332 4.00 3.05 1.71
N ARG A 333 4.72 2.45 2.67
CA ARG A 333 4.36 1.10 3.17
C ARG A 333 3.20 1.11 4.15
N ALA A 334 2.94 2.27 4.73
CA ALA A 334 1.91 2.45 5.73
C ALA A 334 1.25 3.82 5.58
N ALA A 335 0.06 3.93 6.15
CA ALA A 335 -0.79 5.10 6.12
C ALA A 335 -1.60 5.21 7.42
N TRP A 336 -2.25 6.34 7.62
CA TRP A 336 -3.27 6.54 8.65
C TRP A 336 -4.41 7.38 8.09
N ALA A 337 -5.48 7.58 8.86
CA ALA A 337 -6.64 8.35 8.43
C ALA A 337 -6.26 9.73 7.88
N GLY A 338 -6.58 10.02 6.62
CA GLY A 338 -6.24 11.26 5.93
C GLY A 338 -4.88 11.26 5.22
N SER A 339 -4.17 10.14 5.11
CA SER A 339 -2.93 10.04 4.32
C SER A 339 -3.15 10.29 2.83
N GLN A 340 -4.32 9.94 2.28
CA GLN A 340 -4.63 10.08 0.85
C GLN A 340 -4.41 11.50 0.31
N ARG A 341 -4.64 12.54 1.13
CA ARG A 341 -4.43 13.94 0.74
C ARG A 341 -2.99 14.32 0.43
N TYR A 342 -2.05 13.46 0.81
CA TYR A 342 -0.61 13.65 0.60
C TYR A 342 -0.07 12.77 -0.54
N GLY A 343 -0.92 12.34 -1.47
CA GLY A 343 -0.48 11.55 -2.63
C GLY A 343 0.16 10.21 -2.25
N SER A 344 -0.32 9.61 -1.15
CA SER A 344 0.16 8.31 -0.64
C SER A 344 -0.37 7.19 -1.53
N LEU A 345 0.49 6.61 -2.36
CA LEU A 345 0.26 5.29 -2.97
C LEU A 345 0.73 4.24 -1.98
N VAL A 346 -0.20 3.56 -1.32
CA VAL A 346 0.16 2.52 -0.34
C VAL A 346 0.42 1.19 -1.05
N TRP A 347 1.41 0.42 -0.59
CA TRP A 347 1.53 -0.98 -1.00
C TRP A 347 1.62 -1.92 0.21
N SER A 348 1.28 -3.18 -0.03
CA SER A 348 1.02 -4.18 1.01
C SER A 348 2.23 -4.72 1.79
N GLY A 349 3.40 -4.10 1.65
CA GLY A 349 4.64 -4.57 2.26
C GLY A 349 5.07 -5.99 1.83
N ASP A 350 5.86 -6.61 2.70
CA ASP A 350 6.74 -7.72 2.35
C ASP A 350 6.05 -9.10 2.50
N VAL A 351 4.96 -9.30 1.74
CA VAL A 351 4.20 -10.55 1.74
C VAL A 351 4.97 -11.69 1.06
N HIS A 352 4.64 -12.95 1.39
CA HIS A 352 5.28 -14.08 0.71
C HIS A 352 4.73 -14.28 -0.71
N SER A 353 5.54 -14.91 -1.55
CA SER A 353 5.15 -15.36 -2.89
C SER A 353 4.31 -16.62 -2.82
N THR A 354 3.06 -16.51 -2.33
CA THR A 354 2.10 -17.61 -2.24
C THR A 354 0.72 -17.26 -2.80
N PHE A 355 -0.06 -18.28 -3.15
CA PHE A 355 -1.46 -18.11 -3.56
C PHE A 355 -2.38 -17.64 -2.42
N ASP A 356 -2.07 -18.03 -1.17
CA ASP A 356 -2.80 -17.56 0.01
C ASP A 356 -2.60 -16.05 0.21
N ASP A 357 -1.38 -15.56 0.03
CA ASP A 357 -1.10 -14.13 0.12
C ASP A 357 -1.74 -13.35 -1.02
N LEU A 358 -1.73 -13.88 -2.27
CA LEU A 358 -2.47 -13.29 -3.37
C LEU A 358 -3.97 -13.16 -3.03
N LYS A 359 -4.56 -14.17 -2.40
CA LYS A 359 -5.97 -14.13 -1.97
C LYS A 359 -6.21 -13.07 -0.91
N ALA A 360 -5.33 -12.93 0.08
CA ALA A 360 -5.41 -11.87 1.08
C ALA A 360 -5.33 -10.47 0.44
N GLN A 361 -4.50 -10.31 -0.60
CA GLN A 361 -4.32 -9.01 -1.28
C GLN A 361 -5.61 -8.49 -1.94
N ILE A 362 -6.51 -9.38 -2.38
CA ILE A 362 -7.81 -8.99 -2.96
C ILE A 362 -8.64 -8.20 -1.93
N THR A 363 -8.76 -8.75 -0.72
CA THR A 363 -9.50 -8.07 0.35
C THR A 363 -8.75 -6.84 0.87
N CYS A 364 -7.42 -6.86 0.91
CA CYS A 364 -6.61 -5.70 1.33
C CYS A 364 -6.88 -4.47 0.44
N GLN A 365 -6.87 -4.63 -0.89
CA GLN A 365 -7.11 -3.48 -1.78
C GLN A 365 -8.54 -2.91 -1.65
N VAL A 366 -9.53 -3.78 -1.43
CA VAL A 366 -10.92 -3.34 -1.20
C VAL A 366 -11.04 -2.59 0.12
N HIS A 367 -10.46 -3.13 1.19
CA HIS A 367 -10.49 -2.51 2.52
C HIS A 367 -9.70 -1.21 2.61
N MET A 368 -8.56 -1.11 1.92
CA MET A 368 -7.81 0.14 1.81
C MET A 368 -8.62 1.22 1.07
N GLY A 369 -9.30 0.84 -0.03
CA GLY A 369 -10.25 1.71 -0.72
C GLY A 369 -11.37 2.21 0.19
N MET A 370 -12.03 1.30 0.92
CA MET A 370 -13.09 1.60 1.89
C MET A 370 -12.60 2.34 3.15
N ALA A 371 -11.30 2.39 3.40
CA ALA A 371 -10.71 3.21 4.45
C ALA A 371 -10.34 4.63 3.94
N GLY A 372 -10.73 4.95 2.71
CA GLY A 372 -10.47 6.21 2.00
C GLY A 372 -9.05 6.36 1.48
N ILE A 373 -8.33 5.26 1.25
CA ILE A 373 -7.02 5.25 0.56
C ILE A 373 -7.22 4.66 -0.86
N PRO A 374 -7.57 5.49 -1.86
CA PRO A 374 -7.86 5.01 -3.21
C PRO A 374 -6.63 4.58 -4.00
N TRP A 375 -5.43 4.97 -3.56
CA TRP A 375 -4.16 4.69 -4.23
C TRP A 375 -3.50 3.52 -3.51
N PHE A 376 -3.65 2.31 -4.07
CA PHE A 376 -3.10 1.08 -3.51
C PHE A 376 -2.43 0.22 -4.60
N THR A 377 -1.44 -0.59 -4.23
CA THR A 377 -0.81 -1.58 -5.12
C THR A 377 -0.16 -2.71 -4.31
N THR A 378 0.41 -3.70 -5.00
CA THR A 378 1.13 -4.82 -4.38
C THR A 378 2.43 -5.09 -5.12
N ASP A 379 3.26 -5.95 -4.57
CA ASP A 379 4.35 -6.57 -5.32
C ASP A 379 3.78 -7.65 -6.24
N MET A 380 3.91 -7.49 -7.56
CA MET A 380 3.48 -8.50 -8.52
C MET A 380 4.26 -9.81 -8.33
N GLY A 381 3.59 -10.84 -7.83
CA GLY A 381 4.18 -12.13 -7.45
C GLY A 381 4.56 -12.25 -5.97
N GLY A 382 4.21 -11.28 -5.14
CA GLY A 382 4.65 -11.20 -3.74
C GLY A 382 6.09 -10.73 -3.60
N PHE A 383 6.55 -10.49 -2.38
CA PHE A 383 7.90 -10.00 -2.11
C PHE A 383 8.90 -11.15 -2.01
N ALA A 384 8.71 -12.06 -1.03
CA ALA A 384 9.71 -13.04 -0.63
C ALA A 384 9.39 -14.48 -1.08
N GLY A 385 10.42 -15.20 -1.52
CA GLY A 385 10.37 -16.66 -1.72
C GLY A 385 10.09 -17.14 -3.15
N GLY A 386 9.90 -16.23 -4.10
CA GLY A 386 9.70 -16.59 -5.51
C GLY A 386 10.99 -16.88 -6.27
N ASP A 387 11.10 -18.04 -6.94
CA ASP A 387 12.19 -18.40 -7.86
C ASP A 387 11.71 -18.34 -9.32
N PRO A 388 12.24 -17.45 -10.18
CA PRO A 388 11.86 -17.34 -11.59
C PRO A 388 12.03 -18.61 -12.43
N ASN A 389 12.73 -19.64 -11.92
CA ASN A 389 12.90 -20.93 -12.57
C ASN A 389 11.89 -21.99 -12.11
N ASP A 390 11.15 -21.73 -11.03
CA ASP A 390 10.12 -22.62 -10.52
C ASP A 390 8.82 -22.46 -11.36
N PRO A 391 8.32 -23.52 -12.01
CA PRO A 391 7.06 -23.46 -12.75
C PRO A 391 5.85 -23.06 -11.89
N ASP A 392 5.81 -23.44 -10.61
CA ASP A 392 4.69 -23.11 -9.74
C ASP A 392 4.70 -21.61 -9.40
N PHE A 393 5.90 -21.04 -9.18
CA PHE A 393 6.05 -19.60 -9.02
C PHE A 393 5.73 -18.82 -10.30
N ARG A 394 6.11 -19.33 -11.48
CA ARG A 394 5.74 -18.70 -12.76
C ARG A 394 4.23 -18.62 -12.94
N GLU A 395 3.51 -19.67 -12.53
CA GLU A 395 2.05 -19.65 -12.53
C GLU A 395 1.49 -18.60 -11.57
N LEU A 396 1.99 -18.56 -10.32
CA LEU A 396 1.61 -17.52 -9.36
C LEU A 396 1.88 -16.12 -9.91
N TYR A 397 3.07 -15.87 -10.45
CA TYR A 397 3.46 -14.57 -11.01
C TYR A 397 2.54 -14.14 -12.15
N VAL A 398 2.12 -15.05 -13.03
CA VAL A 398 1.12 -14.76 -14.07
C VAL A 398 -0.23 -14.40 -13.47
N ARG A 399 -0.72 -15.16 -12.47
CA ARG A 399 -2.01 -14.86 -11.80
C ARG A 399 -1.96 -13.54 -11.04
N TRP A 400 -0.82 -13.21 -10.43
CA TRP A 400 -0.62 -11.92 -9.78
C TRP A 400 -0.47 -10.77 -10.78
N CYS A 401 0.11 -11.01 -11.96
CA CYS A 401 0.16 -10.03 -13.04
C CYS A 401 -1.24 -9.67 -13.55
N GLN A 402 -2.09 -10.70 -13.71
CA GLN A 402 -3.51 -10.53 -14.02
C GLN A 402 -4.22 -9.66 -12.98
N PHE A 403 -4.03 -9.96 -11.69
CA PHE A 403 -4.56 -9.15 -10.59
C PHE A 403 -4.03 -7.71 -10.61
N SER A 404 -2.72 -7.51 -10.71
CA SER A 404 -2.05 -6.20 -10.67
C SER A 404 -2.48 -5.28 -11.81
N CYS A 405 -2.83 -5.83 -12.98
CA CYS A 405 -3.38 -5.08 -14.11
C CYS A 405 -4.65 -4.29 -13.73
N PHE A 406 -5.48 -4.89 -12.85
CA PHE A 406 -6.75 -4.34 -12.36
C PHE A 406 -6.68 -3.85 -10.90
N SER A 407 -5.47 -3.64 -10.37
CA SER A 407 -5.25 -2.85 -9.15
C SER A 407 -5.14 -1.35 -9.49
N PRO A 408 -5.27 -0.43 -8.51
CA PRO A 408 -5.17 1.00 -8.78
C PRO A 408 -3.88 1.40 -9.51
N VAL A 409 -2.73 0.80 -9.13
CA VAL A 409 -1.46 0.91 -9.87
C VAL A 409 -0.91 -0.47 -10.19
N MET A 410 -0.46 -0.68 -11.44
CA MET A 410 0.17 -1.93 -11.88
C MET A 410 1.69 -1.85 -11.68
N ARG A 411 2.18 -2.45 -10.59
CA ARG A 411 3.59 -2.40 -10.19
C ARG A 411 4.21 -3.79 -10.06
N ASN A 412 5.41 -3.95 -10.62
CA ASN A 412 6.22 -5.15 -10.49
C ASN A 412 7.37 -4.92 -9.49
N HIS A 413 7.53 -5.81 -8.50
CA HIS A 413 8.60 -5.78 -7.51
C HIS A 413 8.74 -7.14 -6.81
N GLY A 414 9.86 -7.36 -6.11
CA GLY A 414 10.08 -8.47 -5.18
C GLY A 414 11.55 -8.89 -5.04
N ASP A 415 11.86 -9.64 -3.98
CA ASP A 415 13.16 -10.29 -3.72
C ASP A 415 13.15 -11.73 -4.24
N ARG A 416 13.58 -11.88 -5.50
CA ARG A 416 13.57 -13.17 -6.19
C ARG A 416 14.76 -14.03 -5.78
N SER A 417 14.52 -15.32 -5.60
CA SER A 417 15.58 -16.31 -5.38
C SER A 417 16.18 -16.79 -6.71
N PRO A 418 17.46 -17.21 -6.75
CA PRO A 418 18.44 -17.07 -5.67
C PRO A 418 18.99 -15.64 -5.57
N ALA A 419 19.17 -15.16 -4.34
CA ALA A 419 19.86 -13.90 -4.07
C ALA A 419 21.37 -14.00 -4.34
N THR A 420 21.97 -12.88 -4.75
CA THR A 420 23.39 -12.74 -5.05
C THR A 420 24.01 -11.58 -4.26
N LYS A 421 25.27 -11.76 -3.85
CA LYS A 421 26.01 -10.69 -3.17
C LYS A 421 26.36 -9.59 -4.18
N VAL A 422 26.06 -8.34 -3.83
CA VAL A 422 26.45 -7.20 -4.64
C VAL A 422 27.98 -7.05 -4.66
N PRO A 423 28.62 -7.03 -5.84
CA PRO A 423 30.06 -6.87 -5.95
C PRO A 423 30.44 -5.40 -5.74
N GLY A 424 31.27 -5.11 -4.75
CA GLY A 424 31.74 -3.75 -4.47
C GLY A 424 33.08 -3.76 -3.75
N LYS A 425 33.76 -2.61 -3.74
CA LYS A 425 34.96 -2.42 -2.93
C LYS A 425 34.60 -2.50 -1.43
N PRO A 426 35.55 -2.90 -0.58
CA PRO A 426 35.36 -2.78 0.86
C PRO A 426 35.13 -1.31 1.23
N THR A 427 33.98 -1.04 1.83
CA THR A 427 33.64 0.26 2.42
C THR A 427 33.72 0.16 3.93
N PHE A 428 33.98 1.29 4.59
CA PHE A 428 34.15 1.36 6.03
C PHE A 428 33.37 2.56 6.58
N ASP A 429 32.79 2.38 7.76
CA ASP A 429 32.14 3.47 8.47
C ASP A 429 33.16 4.47 9.04
N ARG A 430 32.67 5.55 9.67
CA ARG A 430 33.51 6.61 10.28
C ARG A 430 34.46 6.08 11.38
N LYS A 431 34.22 4.88 11.92
CA LYS A 431 35.05 4.19 12.93
C LYS A 431 35.97 3.13 12.34
N GLY A 432 35.94 2.93 11.02
CA GLY A 432 36.75 1.94 10.33
C GLY A 432 36.21 0.50 10.42
N ASN A 433 34.94 0.31 10.80
CA ASN A 433 34.32 -1.02 10.71
C ASN A 433 33.87 -1.29 9.28
N PRO A 434 34.03 -2.52 8.77
CA PRO A 434 33.57 -2.87 7.44
C PRO A 434 32.04 -2.72 7.32
N ILE A 435 31.60 -2.27 6.16
CA ILE A 435 30.19 -2.23 5.76
C ILE A 435 29.98 -3.33 4.71
N ASP A 436 29.03 -4.23 4.96
CA ASP A 436 28.64 -5.24 3.99
C ASP A 436 27.53 -4.70 3.10
N HIS A 437 27.75 -4.79 1.79
CA HIS A 437 26.71 -4.49 0.79
C HIS A 437 25.60 -5.54 0.87
N ILE A 438 24.36 -5.10 1.03
CA ILE A 438 23.17 -5.96 1.04
C ILE A 438 22.99 -6.63 -0.33
N HIS A 439 22.46 -7.85 -0.32
CA HIS A 439 22.25 -8.65 -1.53
C HIS A 439 21.32 -7.98 -2.54
N THR A 440 21.27 -8.57 -3.73
CA THR A 440 20.19 -8.39 -4.69
C THR A 440 19.57 -9.74 -4.98
N GLY A 441 18.26 -9.82 -5.07
CA GLY A 441 17.54 -10.94 -5.66
C GLY A 441 17.87 -11.15 -7.14
N ALA A 442 17.31 -12.23 -7.69
CA ALA A 442 17.38 -12.60 -9.09
C ALA A 442 16.60 -11.61 -9.99
N ASP A 443 16.60 -11.87 -11.29
CA ASP A 443 15.88 -11.04 -12.26
C ASP A 443 14.35 -11.13 -12.07
N ASN A 444 13.68 -10.01 -12.34
CA ASN A 444 12.24 -9.85 -12.11
C ASN A 444 11.55 -9.15 -13.29
N GLU A 445 12.24 -8.93 -14.41
CA GLU A 445 11.68 -8.31 -15.61
C GLU A 445 10.72 -9.27 -16.33
N PRO A 446 9.80 -8.78 -17.19
CA PRO A 446 8.84 -9.63 -17.90
C PRO A 446 9.47 -10.80 -18.69
N TRP A 447 10.69 -10.62 -19.20
CA TRP A 447 11.42 -11.63 -19.98
C TRP A 447 12.22 -12.64 -19.12
N SER A 448 12.19 -12.51 -17.79
CA SER A 448 13.00 -13.32 -16.88
C SER A 448 12.35 -14.67 -16.51
N TYR A 449 11.14 -14.92 -16.99
CA TYR A 449 10.29 -16.05 -16.60
C TYR A 449 10.01 -17.04 -17.74
N GLY A 450 10.66 -16.86 -18.90
CA GLY A 450 10.43 -17.64 -20.12
C GLY A 450 9.41 -16.99 -21.06
N GLU A 451 9.41 -17.45 -22.32
CA GLU A 451 8.69 -16.80 -23.43
C GLU A 451 7.16 -16.76 -23.23
N ASP A 452 6.57 -17.82 -22.67
CA ASP A 452 5.13 -17.88 -22.41
C ASP A 452 4.71 -16.85 -21.35
N VAL A 453 5.47 -16.71 -20.27
CA VAL A 453 5.20 -15.72 -19.23
C VAL A 453 5.42 -14.31 -19.78
N GLU A 454 6.51 -14.07 -20.52
CA GLU A 454 6.75 -12.77 -21.16
C GLU A 454 5.57 -12.37 -22.06
N ARG A 455 5.06 -13.28 -22.89
CA ARG A 455 3.90 -13.05 -23.76
C ARG A 455 2.67 -12.61 -22.94
N ILE A 456 2.41 -13.29 -21.83
CA ILE A 456 1.24 -13.01 -20.98
C ILE A 456 1.40 -11.67 -20.26
N VAL A 457 2.57 -11.40 -19.66
CA VAL A 457 2.82 -10.12 -18.99
C VAL A 457 2.68 -8.96 -19.98
N ARG A 458 3.22 -9.11 -21.20
CA ARG A 458 3.07 -8.10 -22.26
C ARG A 458 1.61 -7.88 -22.67
N LYS A 459 0.79 -8.93 -22.71
CA LYS A 459 -0.66 -8.83 -22.94
C LYS A 459 -1.32 -7.96 -21.87
N TYR A 460 -1.05 -8.22 -20.58
CA TYR A 460 -1.67 -7.46 -19.49
C TYR A 460 -1.12 -6.04 -19.34
N ILE A 461 0.15 -5.79 -19.70
CA ILE A 461 0.65 -4.42 -19.86
C ILE A 461 -0.14 -3.70 -20.98
N ALA A 462 -0.38 -4.35 -22.13
CA ALA A 462 -1.17 -3.74 -23.19
C ALA A 462 -2.64 -3.49 -22.79
N VAL A 463 -3.26 -4.40 -22.02
CA VAL A 463 -4.58 -4.20 -21.41
C VAL A 463 -4.56 -2.96 -20.50
N ARG A 464 -3.54 -2.82 -19.64
CA ARG A 464 -3.38 -1.66 -18.77
C ARG A 464 -3.26 -0.35 -19.55
N GLU A 465 -2.51 -0.35 -20.65
CA GLU A 465 -2.40 0.81 -21.54
C GLU A 465 -3.75 1.17 -22.20
N THR A 466 -4.52 0.17 -22.65
CA THR A 466 -5.88 0.39 -23.18
C THR A 466 -6.80 1.00 -22.13
N LEU A 467 -6.65 0.60 -20.86
CA LEU A 467 -7.47 1.09 -19.75
C LEU A 467 -7.13 2.51 -19.28
N ARG A 468 -6.06 3.15 -19.75
CA ARG A 468 -5.66 4.51 -19.31
C ARG A 468 -6.82 5.51 -19.24
N PRO A 469 -7.71 5.64 -20.26
CA PRO A 469 -8.84 6.55 -20.17
C PRO A 469 -9.78 6.23 -19.00
N TYR A 470 -10.15 4.96 -18.84
CA TYR A 470 -11.02 4.53 -17.76
C TYR A 470 -10.36 4.71 -16.39
N THR A 471 -9.11 4.27 -16.24
CA THR A 471 -8.36 4.42 -14.98
C THR A 471 -8.17 5.90 -14.61
N ARG A 472 -7.94 6.80 -15.58
CA ARG A 472 -7.89 8.25 -15.35
C ARG A 472 -9.20 8.77 -14.78
N ASP A 473 -10.34 8.35 -15.33
CA ASP A 473 -11.66 8.75 -14.85
C ASP A 473 -11.92 8.22 -13.42
N LEU A 474 -11.45 7.02 -13.09
CA LEU A 474 -11.54 6.48 -11.72
C LEU A 474 -10.69 7.30 -10.74
N PHE A 475 -9.46 7.66 -11.09
CA PHE A 475 -8.65 8.53 -10.24
C PHE A 475 -9.22 9.95 -10.14
N ALA A 476 -9.89 10.46 -11.17
CA ALA A 476 -10.60 11.72 -11.11
C ALA A 476 -11.79 11.68 -10.14
N GLN A 477 -12.54 10.57 -10.10
CA GLN A 477 -13.58 10.34 -9.09
C GLN A 477 -13.02 10.22 -7.67
N ALA A 478 -11.88 9.55 -7.51
CA ALA A 478 -11.17 9.49 -6.24
C ALA A 478 -10.75 10.87 -5.73
N HIS A 479 -10.28 11.74 -6.64
CA HIS A 479 -9.90 13.11 -6.34
C HIS A 479 -11.10 14.03 -6.04
N ALA A 480 -12.19 13.91 -6.79
CA ALA A 480 -13.33 14.82 -6.68
C ALA A 480 -14.30 14.45 -5.57
N ASP A 481 -14.54 13.15 -5.38
CA ASP A 481 -15.62 12.63 -4.55
C ASP A 481 -15.14 11.55 -3.56
N GLY A 482 -13.83 11.32 -3.42
CA GLY A 482 -13.29 10.33 -2.48
C GLY A 482 -13.58 8.88 -2.84
N GLN A 483 -13.99 8.59 -4.07
CA GLN A 483 -14.40 7.24 -4.46
C GLN A 483 -13.19 6.28 -4.53
N PRO A 484 -13.32 5.04 -4.04
CA PRO A 484 -12.28 4.04 -4.24
C PRO A 484 -12.23 3.60 -5.71
N VAL A 485 -11.02 3.32 -6.19
CA VAL A 485 -10.75 2.83 -7.55
C VAL A 485 -11.14 1.36 -7.67
N VAL A 486 -10.81 0.55 -6.66
CA VAL A 486 -11.26 -0.83 -6.51
C VAL A 486 -12.38 -0.89 -5.48
N ARG A 487 -13.45 -1.62 -5.78
CA ARG A 487 -14.68 -1.67 -4.99
C ARG A 487 -15.04 -3.12 -4.68
N GLY A 488 -15.45 -3.41 -3.44
CA GLY A 488 -16.12 -4.67 -3.14
C GLY A 488 -17.49 -4.72 -3.83
N LEU A 489 -18.04 -5.91 -4.07
CA LEU A 489 -19.32 -6.04 -4.78
C LEU A 489 -20.46 -5.30 -4.05
N PHE A 490 -20.47 -5.36 -2.71
CA PHE A 490 -21.41 -4.63 -1.84
C PHE A 490 -21.44 -3.10 -2.07
N TYR A 491 -20.39 -2.52 -2.66
CA TYR A 491 -20.32 -1.08 -2.88
C TYR A 491 -21.30 -0.62 -3.97
N GLU A 492 -21.35 -1.38 -5.07
CA GLU A 492 -22.23 -1.13 -6.22
C GLU A 492 -23.57 -1.87 -6.10
N PHE A 493 -23.62 -2.90 -5.25
CA PHE A 493 -24.78 -3.76 -5.01
C PHE A 493 -25.08 -3.89 -3.51
N PRO A 494 -25.37 -2.78 -2.79
CA PRO A 494 -25.53 -2.80 -1.33
C PRO A 494 -26.77 -3.57 -0.85
N ASP A 495 -27.77 -3.77 -1.72
CA ASP A 495 -28.99 -4.52 -1.42
C ASP A 495 -28.88 -6.01 -1.76
N ASP A 496 -27.75 -6.44 -2.33
CA ASP A 496 -27.49 -7.82 -2.71
C ASP A 496 -26.72 -8.54 -1.59
N GLU A 497 -27.44 -9.27 -0.75
CA GLU A 497 -26.87 -10.01 0.39
C GLU A 497 -25.79 -11.03 -0.05
N ALA A 498 -25.90 -11.60 -1.25
CA ALA A 498 -24.91 -12.55 -1.73
C ALA A 498 -23.59 -11.87 -2.12
N ALA A 499 -23.61 -10.56 -2.41
CA ALA A 499 -22.43 -9.74 -2.67
C ALA A 499 -21.73 -9.24 -1.39
N ALA A 500 -22.35 -9.38 -0.21
CA ALA A 500 -21.88 -8.78 1.04
C ALA A 500 -20.53 -9.33 1.54
N ASP A 501 -20.23 -10.61 1.29
CA ASP A 501 -19.04 -11.29 1.82
C ASP A 501 -18.23 -12.03 0.73
N VAL A 502 -18.36 -11.61 -0.53
CA VAL A 502 -17.53 -12.14 -1.61
C VAL A 502 -16.11 -11.57 -1.48
N ALA A 503 -15.14 -12.45 -1.19
CA ALA A 503 -13.79 -12.07 -0.82
C ALA A 503 -12.72 -12.27 -1.92
N ASP A 504 -13.10 -12.93 -3.02
CA ASP A 504 -12.20 -13.36 -4.09
C ASP A 504 -12.60 -12.79 -5.47
N GLU A 505 -13.47 -11.77 -5.45
CA GLU A 505 -13.95 -10.99 -6.59
C GLU A 505 -14.06 -9.52 -6.18
N TYR A 506 -13.93 -8.61 -7.14
CA TYR A 506 -14.09 -7.19 -6.91
C TYR A 506 -14.47 -6.47 -8.21
N LEU A 507 -14.84 -5.19 -8.08
CA LEU A 507 -15.07 -4.31 -9.21
C LEU A 507 -13.90 -3.33 -9.37
N PHE A 508 -13.34 -3.24 -10.57
CA PHE A 508 -12.42 -2.18 -10.96
C PHE A 508 -13.25 -1.01 -11.52
N GLY A 509 -13.46 0.00 -10.69
CA GLY A 509 -14.50 1.03 -10.89
C GLY A 509 -15.91 0.42 -10.83
N PRO A 510 -16.93 1.07 -11.41
CA PRO A 510 -18.31 0.56 -11.40
C PRO A 510 -18.61 -0.53 -12.44
N ASP A 511 -17.74 -0.72 -13.42
CA ASP A 511 -18.09 -1.38 -14.69
C ASP A 511 -17.46 -2.76 -14.90
N LEU A 512 -16.30 -3.04 -14.32
CA LEU A 512 -15.53 -4.26 -14.60
C LEU A 512 -15.48 -5.18 -13.38
N LEU A 513 -16.13 -6.35 -13.45
CA LEU A 513 -16.01 -7.39 -12.43
C LEU A 513 -14.82 -8.29 -12.72
N VAL A 514 -13.92 -8.36 -11.74
CA VAL A 514 -12.64 -9.05 -11.80
C VAL A 514 -12.68 -10.23 -10.83
N ALA A 515 -12.38 -11.43 -11.30
CA ALA A 515 -12.35 -12.64 -10.48
C ALA A 515 -10.98 -13.37 -10.60
N PRO A 516 -9.94 -12.92 -9.86
CA PRO A 516 -8.59 -13.46 -9.93
C PRO A 516 -8.50 -14.95 -9.59
N VAL A 517 -7.69 -15.73 -10.31
CA VAL A 517 -7.48 -17.14 -9.96
C VAL A 517 -6.46 -17.25 -8.82
N THR A 518 -6.90 -17.72 -7.65
CA THR A 518 -6.06 -17.82 -6.44
C THR A 518 -5.69 -19.25 -6.04
N GLU A 519 -5.79 -20.21 -6.97
CA GLU A 519 -5.51 -21.62 -6.70
C GLU A 519 -4.51 -22.18 -7.74
N LEU A 520 -3.45 -22.84 -7.28
CA LEU A 520 -2.43 -23.43 -8.15
C LEU A 520 -3.04 -24.51 -9.06
N GLY A 521 -2.76 -24.41 -10.36
CA GLY A 521 -3.21 -25.36 -11.37
C GLY A 521 -4.66 -25.15 -11.83
N ALA A 522 -5.41 -24.22 -11.24
CA ALA A 522 -6.79 -23.96 -11.63
C ALA A 522 -6.88 -23.34 -13.04
N ARG A 523 -7.82 -23.87 -13.83
CA ARG A 523 -8.07 -23.45 -15.22
C ARG A 523 -9.54 -23.11 -15.49
N SER A 524 -10.35 -23.10 -14.44
CA SER A 524 -11.72 -22.61 -14.38
C SER A 524 -12.01 -22.21 -12.94
N ARG A 525 -13.03 -21.37 -12.72
CA ARG A 525 -13.51 -21.05 -11.37
C ARG A 525 -15.00 -20.69 -11.38
N GLU A 526 -15.60 -20.76 -10.20
CA GLU A 526 -16.91 -20.15 -9.94
C GLU A 526 -16.74 -18.62 -9.84
N VAL A 527 -17.72 -17.91 -10.39
CA VAL A 527 -17.83 -16.45 -10.32
C VAL A 527 -19.25 -16.06 -9.99
N TYR A 528 -19.44 -15.26 -8.94
CA TYR A 528 -20.72 -14.64 -8.63
C TYR A 528 -20.92 -13.37 -9.47
N LEU A 529 -22.08 -13.27 -10.11
CA LEU A 529 -22.46 -12.12 -10.92
C LEU A 529 -23.52 -11.33 -10.16
N PRO A 530 -23.16 -10.20 -9.50
CA PRO A 530 -24.06 -9.51 -8.59
C PRO A 530 -25.17 -8.73 -9.32
N GLY A 531 -26.21 -8.36 -8.57
CA GLY A 531 -27.39 -7.65 -9.06
C GLY A 531 -28.56 -8.57 -9.37
N ASP A 532 -29.38 -8.20 -10.35
CA ASP A 532 -30.57 -8.94 -10.74
C ASP A 532 -30.68 -9.09 -12.27
N GLU A 533 -31.83 -9.54 -12.78
CA GLU A 533 -32.10 -9.70 -14.22
C GLU A 533 -31.97 -8.40 -15.04
N SER A 534 -31.95 -7.23 -14.39
CA SER A 534 -31.71 -5.94 -15.06
C SER A 534 -30.24 -5.61 -15.26
N THR A 535 -29.33 -6.30 -14.56
CA THR A 535 -27.88 -6.19 -14.75
C THR A 535 -27.42 -7.29 -15.68
N THR A 536 -26.73 -6.92 -16.77
CA THR A 536 -26.11 -7.88 -17.69
C THR A 536 -24.59 -7.87 -17.50
N TRP A 537 -24.00 -9.04 -17.49
CA TRP A 537 -22.56 -9.27 -17.39
C TRP A 537 -22.07 -9.96 -18.65
N THR A 538 -21.17 -9.33 -19.38
CA THR A 538 -20.54 -9.90 -20.58
C THR A 538 -19.14 -10.37 -20.25
N ASN A 539 -18.87 -11.68 -20.35
CA ASN A 539 -17.52 -12.22 -20.21
C ASN A 539 -16.65 -11.72 -21.37
N LEU A 540 -15.56 -11.01 -21.05
CA LEU A 540 -14.70 -10.37 -22.04
C LEU A 540 -13.74 -11.34 -22.75
N HIS A 541 -13.68 -12.60 -22.32
CA HIS A 541 -12.92 -13.65 -22.98
C HIS A 541 -13.68 -14.31 -24.14
N ASP A 542 -14.92 -14.75 -23.90
CA ASP A 542 -15.72 -15.54 -24.86
C ASP A 542 -16.94 -14.79 -25.42
N GLY A 543 -17.26 -13.61 -24.88
CA GLY A 543 -18.41 -12.80 -25.27
C GLY A 543 -19.76 -13.31 -24.75
N ALA A 544 -19.77 -14.33 -23.87
CA ALA A 544 -21.00 -14.84 -23.29
C ALA A 544 -21.66 -13.81 -22.37
N GLU A 545 -22.98 -13.66 -22.48
CA GLU A 545 -23.79 -12.75 -21.67
C GLU A 545 -24.57 -13.53 -20.61
N TYR A 546 -24.59 -12.97 -19.41
CA TYR A 546 -25.27 -13.53 -18.24
C TYR A 546 -26.10 -12.44 -17.54
N ALA A 547 -27.23 -12.83 -16.97
CA ALA A 547 -27.98 -11.96 -16.05
C ALA A 547 -27.29 -11.90 -14.67
N GLY A 548 -27.47 -10.83 -13.91
CA GLY A 548 -27.06 -10.76 -12.50
C GLY A 548 -27.86 -11.69 -11.59
N GLY A 549 -27.39 -11.84 -10.35
CA GLY A 549 -28.02 -12.64 -9.31
C GLY A 549 -27.72 -14.13 -9.39
N GLN A 550 -26.64 -14.54 -10.07
CA GLN A 550 -26.30 -15.96 -10.26
C GLN A 550 -24.80 -16.24 -10.18
N THR A 551 -24.45 -17.48 -9.85
CA THR A 551 -23.07 -17.99 -9.93
C THR A 551 -22.88 -18.80 -11.21
N VAL A 552 -21.80 -18.56 -11.91
CA VAL A 552 -21.42 -19.26 -13.15
C VAL A 552 -20.05 -19.93 -12.99
N ILE A 553 -19.81 -21.01 -13.74
CA ILE A 553 -18.47 -21.60 -13.87
C ILE A 553 -17.92 -21.15 -15.21
N VAL A 554 -16.76 -20.51 -15.19
CA VAL A 554 -16.10 -19.99 -16.40
C VAL A 554 -14.70 -20.54 -16.58
N ASP A 555 -14.28 -20.62 -17.83
CA ASP A 555 -12.92 -20.98 -18.21
C ASP A 555 -11.94 -19.88 -17.77
N ALA A 556 -10.82 -20.30 -17.21
CA ALA A 556 -9.75 -19.43 -16.72
C ALA A 556 -8.38 -20.05 -17.04
N PRO A 557 -8.06 -20.35 -18.32
CA PRO A 557 -6.74 -20.85 -18.68
C PRO A 557 -5.63 -19.87 -18.23
N LEU A 558 -4.36 -20.30 -18.26
CA LEU A 558 -3.26 -19.55 -17.65
C LEU A 558 -3.18 -18.09 -18.13
N ASP A 559 -3.48 -17.80 -19.39
CA ASP A 559 -3.41 -16.46 -19.96
C ASP A 559 -4.72 -15.65 -19.92
N VAL A 560 -5.78 -16.20 -19.32
CA VAL A 560 -7.11 -15.59 -19.20
C VAL A 560 -7.46 -15.36 -17.73
N LEU A 561 -7.76 -14.11 -17.41
CA LEU A 561 -8.39 -13.69 -16.17
C LEU A 561 -9.90 -13.61 -16.41
N PRO A 562 -10.75 -14.29 -15.62
CA PRO A 562 -12.18 -14.06 -15.64
C PRO A 562 -12.51 -12.59 -15.38
N LEU A 563 -13.04 -11.92 -16.41
CA LEU A 563 -13.33 -10.49 -16.42
C LEU A 563 -14.66 -10.25 -17.12
N PHE A 564 -15.55 -9.49 -16.50
CA PHE A 564 -16.87 -9.22 -17.01
C PHE A 564 -17.14 -7.72 -17.12
N ALA A 565 -17.71 -7.30 -18.23
CA ALA A 565 -18.22 -5.94 -18.43
C ALA A 565 -19.69 -5.85 -18.00
N ARG A 566 -19.99 -4.89 -17.13
CA ARG A 566 -21.35 -4.57 -16.71
C ARG A 566 -22.07 -3.80 -17.80
N ASN A 567 -23.24 -4.25 -18.21
CA ASN A 567 -24.14 -3.55 -19.14
C ASN A 567 -23.45 -3.07 -20.44
N GLY A 568 -22.48 -3.84 -20.94
CA GLY A 568 -21.71 -3.54 -22.15
C GLY A 568 -20.58 -2.51 -22.00
N ALA A 569 -20.24 -2.08 -20.78
CA ALA A 569 -19.13 -1.17 -20.51
C ALA A 569 -17.78 -1.91 -20.55
N ASP A 570 -17.33 -2.28 -21.76
CA ASP A 570 -16.13 -3.09 -21.97
C ASP A 570 -14.81 -2.31 -21.96
N HIS A 571 -14.86 -0.97 -21.97
CA HIS A 571 -13.69 -0.10 -21.99
C HIS A 571 -12.64 -0.47 -23.05
N ALA A 572 -13.11 -0.90 -24.22
CA ALA A 572 -12.29 -1.35 -25.35
C ALA A 572 -11.45 -2.62 -25.09
N LEU A 573 -11.80 -3.41 -24.07
CA LEU A 573 -11.13 -4.67 -23.75
C LEU A 573 -11.65 -5.89 -24.51
N ASN A 574 -12.73 -5.75 -25.27
CA ASN A 574 -13.30 -6.85 -26.04
C ASN A 574 -12.25 -7.46 -27.01
N GLY A 575 -11.98 -8.75 -26.86
CA GLY A 575 -10.97 -9.47 -27.64
C GLY A 575 -9.52 -9.30 -27.16
N MET A 576 -9.30 -8.64 -26.01
CA MET A 576 -7.98 -8.52 -25.40
C MET A 576 -7.73 -9.55 -24.28
N ILE A 577 -8.77 -10.21 -23.76
CA ILE A 577 -8.73 -11.05 -22.54
C ILE A 577 -8.69 -12.54 -22.84
#